data_AF-A0A349KP61-F1
#
_entry.id   AF-A0A349KP61-F1
#
_cell.length_a   1.000
_cell.length_b   1.000
_cell.length_c   1.000
_cell.angle_alpha   90.00
_cell.angle_beta   90.00
_cell.angle_gamma   90.00
#
_symmetry.space_group_name_H-M   'P 1'
#
loop_
_entity.id
_entity.type
_entity.pdbx_description
1 polymer ?
#
loop_
_entity_poly.entity_id
_entity_poly.type
_entity_poly.pdbx_seq_one_letter_code
_entity_poly.pdbx_strand_id
1 'polypeptide(L)'
;MTHSKGLPGLRGTDHLGITAPDFDEAVDFFTHVLGLEPFYEMGPFESNEDDFMLDMLNVNPRAVIRRVKQFRCGSNTNIELFEYESPDQRREMPKNSDW
;
A
#
# COMPACT_ATOMS: atom_id res chain seq x y z
N MET A 1 -0.17 -40.30 -2.51
CA MET A 1 -0.72 -39.09 -1.87
C MET A 1 -0.16 -37.88 -2.62
N THR A 2 -1.00 -37.08 -3.26
CA THR A 2 -0.55 -35.83 -3.86
C THR A 2 -0.32 -34.82 -2.74
N HIS A 3 0.94 -34.56 -2.39
CA HIS A 3 1.27 -33.39 -1.59
C HIS A 3 0.78 -32.15 -2.35
N SER A 4 -0.25 -31.46 -1.85
CA SER A 4 -0.56 -30.14 -2.36
C SER A 4 0.64 -29.25 -2.03
N LYS A 5 1.35 -28.80 -3.05
CA LYS A 5 2.41 -27.81 -2.85
C LYS A 5 1.76 -26.49 -2.44
N GLY A 6 2.30 -25.81 -1.42
CA GLY A 6 1.90 -24.47 -1.02
C GLY A 6 0.95 -24.40 0.19
N LEU A 7 0.55 -23.17 0.53
CA LEU A 7 -0.35 -22.87 1.65
C LEU A 7 -1.77 -23.39 1.37
N PRO A 8 -2.36 -24.19 2.28
CA PRO A 8 -3.74 -24.64 2.15
C PRO A 8 -4.71 -23.46 2.03
N GLY A 9 -5.59 -23.50 1.03
CA GLY A 9 -6.62 -22.48 0.85
C GLY A 9 -6.17 -21.19 0.16
N LEU A 10 -4.90 -21.07 -0.25
CA LEU A 10 -4.42 -19.94 -1.04
C LEU A 10 -5.20 -19.84 -2.36
N ARG A 11 -5.88 -18.71 -2.61
CA ARG A 11 -6.68 -18.46 -3.82
C ARG A 11 -5.98 -17.58 -4.85
N GLY A 12 -5.00 -16.80 -4.43
CA GLY A 12 -4.34 -15.78 -5.25
C GLY A 12 -4.04 -14.53 -4.44
N THR A 13 -3.62 -13.48 -5.13
CA THR A 13 -3.29 -12.18 -4.53
C THR A 13 -4.54 -11.32 -4.42
N ASP A 14 -4.86 -10.86 -3.22
CA ASP A 14 -6.00 -9.98 -2.96
C ASP A 14 -5.72 -8.54 -3.41
N HIS A 15 -4.66 -7.94 -2.89
CA HIS A 15 -4.20 -6.59 -3.25
C HIS A 15 -2.67 -6.46 -3.21
N LEU A 16 -2.16 -5.39 -3.81
CA LEU A 16 -0.78 -4.93 -3.72
C LEU A 16 -0.75 -3.53 -3.12
N GLY A 17 -0.03 -3.36 -2.01
CA GLY A 17 0.21 -2.06 -1.40
C GLY A 17 1.39 -1.34 -2.06
N ILE A 18 1.20 -0.08 -2.43
CA ILE A 18 2.19 0.77 -3.09
C ILE A 18 2.28 2.12 -2.38
N THR A 19 3.50 2.62 -2.21
CA THR A 19 3.77 4.01 -1.87
C THR A 19 4.34 4.73 -3.07
N ALA A 20 3.95 5.98 -3.26
CA ALA A 20 4.48 6.84 -4.32
C ALA A 20 5.05 8.14 -3.71
N PRO A 21 6.03 8.78 -4.35
CA PRO A 21 6.56 10.07 -3.89
C PRO A 21 5.52 11.19 -3.88
N ASP A 22 4.60 11.16 -4.84
CA ASP A 22 3.45 12.06 -4.94
C ASP A 22 2.18 11.21 -5.07
N PHE A 23 1.23 11.43 -4.16
CA PHE A 23 0.01 10.64 -4.11
C PHE A 23 -0.93 10.99 -5.26
N ASP A 24 -1.14 12.28 -5.53
CA ASP A 24 -2.12 12.74 -6.50
C ASP A 24 -1.66 12.44 -7.93
N GLU A 25 -0.37 12.56 -8.23
CA GLU A 25 0.20 12.11 -9.50
C GLU A 25 0.02 10.60 -9.71
N ALA A 26 0.22 9.80 -8.65
CA ALA A 26 0.01 8.35 -8.71
C ALA A 26 -1.47 7.99 -8.91
N VAL A 27 -2.39 8.69 -8.25
CA VAL A 27 -3.84 8.54 -8.48
C VAL A 27 -4.17 8.82 -9.94
N ASP A 28 -3.68 9.94 -10.49
CA ASP A 28 -3.92 10.31 -11.87
C ASP A 28 -3.36 9.30 -12.85
N PHE A 29 -2.15 8.77 -12.60
CA PHE A 29 -1.56 7.72 -13.40
C PHE A 29 -2.39 6.43 -13.38
N PHE A 30 -2.76 5.95 -12.19
CA PHE A 30 -3.55 4.74 -12.05
C PHE A 30 -4.92 4.85 -12.72
N THR A 31 -5.60 5.99 -12.58
CA THR A 31 -6.92 6.18 -13.17
C THR A 31 -6.85 6.46 -14.66
N HIS A 32 -6.05 7.43 -15.10
CA HIS A 32 -6.14 7.96 -16.46
C HIS A 32 -5.16 7.31 -17.44
N VAL A 33 -4.05 6.74 -16.97
CA VAL A 33 -3.08 6.05 -17.83
C VAL A 33 -3.32 4.54 -17.82
N LEU A 34 -3.47 3.94 -16.64
CA LEU A 34 -3.73 2.50 -16.53
C LEU A 34 -5.21 2.12 -16.64
N GLY A 35 -6.13 3.07 -16.47
CA GLY A 35 -7.57 2.80 -16.55
C GLY A 35 -8.14 2.07 -15.34
N LEU A 36 -7.52 2.20 -14.16
CA LEU A 36 -8.00 1.54 -12.94
C LEU A 36 -9.15 2.34 -12.31
N GLU A 37 -10.12 1.62 -11.73
CA GLU A 37 -11.29 2.23 -11.12
C GLU A 37 -11.08 2.44 -9.62
N PRO A 38 -11.01 3.69 -9.11
CA PRO A 38 -10.98 3.93 -7.67
C PRO A 38 -12.33 3.53 -7.07
N PHE A 39 -12.32 2.82 -5.94
CA PHE A 39 -13.57 2.35 -5.32
C PHE A 39 -13.69 2.64 -3.82
N TYR A 40 -12.60 3.01 -3.15
CA TYR A 40 -12.62 3.32 -1.73
C TYR A 40 -11.44 4.21 -1.33
N GLU A 41 -11.65 5.11 -0.37
CA GLU A 41 -10.62 5.96 0.21
C GLU A 41 -10.79 6.02 1.74
N MET A 42 -9.69 5.99 2.47
CA MET A 42 -9.67 6.00 3.94
C MET A 42 -8.42 6.66 4.50
N GLY A 43 -8.45 6.95 5.81
CA GLY A 43 -7.40 7.64 6.55
C GLY A 43 -7.93 8.86 7.32
N PRO A 44 -7.11 9.48 8.18
CA PRO A 44 -5.75 9.07 8.48
C PRO A 44 -5.69 7.83 9.39
N PHE A 45 -4.59 7.07 9.30
CA PHE A 45 -4.22 6.07 10.31
C PHE A 45 -2.99 6.56 11.05
N GLU A 46 -3.13 6.73 12.35
CA GLU A 46 -2.09 7.19 13.27
C GLU A 46 -2.43 6.71 14.68
N SER A 47 -1.42 6.67 15.54
CA SER A 47 -1.61 6.54 16.98
C SER A 47 -0.67 7.50 17.70
N ASN A 48 -1.20 8.14 18.74
CA ASN A 48 -0.43 9.00 19.65
C ASN A 48 -0.25 8.37 21.04
N GLU A 49 -0.95 7.27 21.35
CA GLU A 49 -1.05 6.73 22.70
C GLU A 49 -0.39 5.35 22.84
N ASP A 50 -0.35 4.57 21.77
CA ASP A 50 0.17 3.19 21.75
C ASP A 50 1.04 2.93 20.51
N ASP A 51 1.64 1.75 20.39
CA ASP A 51 2.56 1.42 19.29
C ASP A 51 1.84 0.84 18.06
N PHE A 52 0.55 1.15 17.83
CA PHE A 52 -0.26 0.57 16.74
C PHE A 52 0.44 0.57 15.36
N MET A 53 1.09 1.68 14.98
CA MET A 53 1.78 1.78 13.68
C MET A 53 3.00 0.86 13.60
N LEU A 54 3.70 0.66 14.72
CA LEU A 54 4.81 -0.28 14.80
C LEU A 54 4.29 -1.72 14.79
N ASP A 55 3.27 -2.02 15.59
CA ASP A 55 2.76 -3.38 15.75
C ASP A 55 2.07 -3.91 14.48
N MET A 56 1.32 -3.06 13.78
CA MET A 56 0.56 -3.46 12.59
C MET A 56 1.38 -3.40 11.31
N LEU A 57 2.33 -2.46 11.21
CA LEU A 57 2.98 -2.14 9.93
C LEU A 57 4.52 -2.16 10.02
N ASN A 58 5.08 -2.33 11.21
CA ASN A 58 6.53 -2.32 11.46
C ASN A 58 7.21 -1.05 10.92
N VAL A 59 6.56 0.11 11.08
CA VAL A 59 7.10 1.44 10.77
C VAL A 59 7.31 2.24 12.05
N ASN A 60 7.79 3.49 11.94
CA ASN A 60 7.89 4.40 13.07
C ASN A 60 6.54 4.45 13.83
N PRO A 61 6.50 4.34 15.17
CA PRO A 61 5.25 4.33 15.92
C PRO A 61 4.46 5.63 15.73
N ARG A 62 5.10 6.74 15.34
CA ARG A 62 4.47 8.03 15.04
C ARG A 62 4.35 8.32 13.53
N ALA A 63 4.49 7.30 12.69
CA ALA A 63 4.14 7.44 11.27
C ALA A 63 2.64 7.70 11.13
N VAL A 64 2.27 8.42 10.07
CA VAL A 64 0.89 8.70 9.70
C VAL A 64 0.68 8.24 8.27
N ILE A 65 -0.33 7.40 8.06
CA ILE A 65 -0.88 7.19 6.73
C ILE A 65 -1.96 8.25 6.54
N ARG A 66 -1.67 9.29 5.76
CA ARG A 66 -2.58 10.42 5.54
C ARG A 66 -3.79 9.99 4.72
N ARG A 67 -3.54 9.25 3.64
CA ARG A 67 -4.55 8.75 2.69
C ARG A 67 -4.21 7.33 2.25
N VAL A 68 -5.24 6.51 2.09
CA VAL A 68 -5.19 5.24 1.35
C VAL A 68 -6.27 5.27 0.30
N LYS A 69 -5.93 5.05 -0.96
CA LYS A 69 -6.90 4.90 -2.06
C LYS A 69 -6.80 3.51 -2.66
N GLN A 70 -7.94 2.83 -2.76
CA GLN A 70 -8.03 1.52 -3.38
C GLN A 70 -8.55 1.61 -4.81
N PHE A 71 -7.92 0.84 -5.69
CA PHE A 71 -8.25 0.75 -7.11
C PHE A 71 -8.51 -0.70 -7.51
N ARG A 72 -9.55 -0.89 -8.33
CA ARG A 72 -9.86 -2.17 -8.97
C ARG A 72 -9.02 -2.29 -10.24
N CYS A 73 -8.22 -3.35 -10.33
CA CYS A 73 -7.48 -3.69 -11.55
C CYS A 73 -8.18 -4.81 -12.33
N GLY A 74 -9.11 -4.40 -13.20
CA GLY A 74 -9.95 -5.31 -13.95
C GLY A 74 -10.65 -6.32 -13.04
N SER A 75 -10.60 -7.60 -13.40
CA SER A 75 -11.24 -8.68 -12.64
C SER A 75 -10.36 -9.28 -11.53
N ASN A 76 -9.15 -8.75 -11.32
CA ASN A 76 -8.11 -9.37 -10.49
C ASN A 76 -7.76 -8.49 -9.27
N THR A 77 -6.49 -8.56 -8.84
CA THR A 77 -5.89 -7.95 -7.65
C THR A 77 -6.12 -6.44 -7.58
N ASN A 78 -6.43 -5.93 -6.39
CA ASN A 78 -6.58 -4.50 -6.17
C ASN A 78 -5.22 -3.81 -5.94
N ILE A 79 -5.15 -2.51 -6.17
CA ILE A 79 -4.02 -1.68 -5.72
C ILE A 79 -4.47 -0.85 -4.53
N GLU A 80 -3.66 -0.83 -3.47
CA GLU A 80 -3.80 0.13 -2.37
C GLU A 80 -2.65 1.13 -2.44
N LEU A 81 -2.96 2.38 -2.77
CA LEU A 81 -2.00 3.48 -2.77
C LEU A 81 -1.98 4.16 -1.42
N PHE A 82 -0.81 4.30 -0.81
CA PHE A 82 -0.61 4.91 0.49
C PHE A 82 0.16 6.23 0.38
N GLU A 83 -0.31 7.26 1.09
CA GLU A 83 0.44 8.47 1.39
C GLU A 83 0.97 8.40 2.83
N TYR A 84 2.26 8.13 2.98
CA TYR A 84 2.92 8.13 4.29
C TYR A 84 3.58 9.46 4.61
N GLU A 85 3.53 9.81 5.88
CA GLU A 85 4.41 10.78 6.53
C GLU A 85 5.03 10.10 7.76
N SER A 86 6.35 10.18 7.93
CA SER A 86 7.03 9.55 9.07
C SER A 86 8.19 10.43 9.55
N PRO A 87 8.48 10.48 10.87
CA PRO A 87 9.64 11.22 11.40
C PRO A 87 10.99 10.83 10.78
N ASP A 88 11.12 9.59 10.30
CA ASP A 88 12.32 8.99 9.72
C ASP A 88 12.19 8.69 8.21
N GLN A 89 11.18 9.28 7.55
CA GLN A 89 10.92 9.05 6.13
C GLN A 89 12.11 9.46 5.25
N ARG A 90 12.57 8.55 4.39
CA ARG A 90 13.50 8.88 3.30
C ARG A 90 12.71 9.29 2.05
N ARG A 91 12.95 10.50 1.55
CA ARG A 91 12.27 11.05 0.35
C ARG A 91 13.14 11.01 -0.91
N GLU A 92 14.21 10.24 -0.88
CA GLU A 92 15.06 9.95 -2.04
C GLU A 92 14.66 8.58 -2.58
N MET A 93 14.29 8.52 -3.86
CA MET A 93 13.95 7.25 -4.51
C MET A 93 15.20 6.36 -4.57
N PRO A 94 15.15 5.10 -4.10
CA PRO A 94 16.28 4.19 -4.23
C PRO A 94 16.58 3.96 -5.72
N LYS A 95 17.84 3.68 -6.05
CA LYS A 95 18.19 3.22 -7.39
C LYS A 95 17.61 1.84 -7.60
N ASN A 96 17.38 1.46 -8.86
CA ASN A 96 16.93 0.12 -9.21
C ASN A 96 17.87 -1.02 -8.74
N SER A 97 19.11 -0.69 -8.36
CA SER A 97 20.12 -1.63 -7.85
C SER A 97 20.19 -1.72 -6.33
N ASP A 98 19.49 -0.85 -5.60
CA ASP A 98 19.58 -0.77 -4.14
C ASP A 98 18.61 -1.79 -3.50
N TRP A 99 19.06 -2.49 -2.46
CA TRP A 99 18.29 -3.49 -1.69
C TRP A 99 18.66 -3.43 -0.21
#